data_AF-A0A3D5H7Z4-F1
#
_entry.id   AF-A0A3D5H7Z4-F1
#
_cell.length_a   1.000
_cell.length_b   1.000
_cell.length_c   1.000
_cell.angle_alpha   90.00
_cell.angle_beta   90.00
_cell.angle_gamma   90.00
#
_symmetry.space_group_name_H-M   'P 1'
#
loop_
_entity.id
_entity.type
_entity.pdbx_description
1 polymer ?
#
loop_
_entity_poly.entity_id
_entity_poly.type
_entity_poly.pdbx_seq_one_letter_code
_entity_poly.pdbx_strand_id
1 'polypeptide(L)'
;MGSEQVAKKLSSDVAELVHRAQSDVSARENRYVYGDSSASRAPRFVVRPNKKGVDRKVSTFSIIVLLFGFGFAIVSYIGNIIAVNGLAAEVNQLQAQYDKLVNGNAVLKAEINRKSGWERIGKIAGEQVGLRYLKEQPTLFNVDDDMMEEARKRSQTK
;
A
#
# COMPACT_ATOMS: atom_id res chain seq x y z
N MET A 1 -13.65 -33.14 -3.66
CA MET A 1 -13.82 -32.06 -2.67
C MET A 1 -14.85 -32.36 -1.56
N GLY A 2 -15.56 -33.51 -1.56
CA GLY A 2 -16.58 -33.80 -0.53
C GLY A 2 -16.10 -34.55 0.73
N SER A 3 -14.98 -35.27 0.69
CA SER A 3 -14.52 -36.12 1.81
C SER A 3 -13.94 -35.33 2.99
N GLU A 4 -13.29 -34.19 2.71
CA GLU A 4 -12.64 -33.38 3.75
C GLU A 4 -13.64 -32.59 4.60
N GLN A 5 -14.77 -32.18 4.01
CA GLN A 5 -15.83 -31.48 4.75
C GLN A 5 -16.60 -32.43 5.68
N VAL A 6 -16.78 -33.69 5.27
CA VAL A 6 -17.42 -34.73 6.10
C VAL A 6 -16.54 -35.07 7.30
N ALA A 7 -15.22 -35.17 7.12
CA ALA A 7 -14.29 -35.43 8.22
C ALA A 7 -14.27 -34.30 9.27
N LYS A 8 -14.32 -33.04 8.84
CA LYS A 8 -14.39 -31.88 9.76
C LYS A 8 -15.69 -31.88 10.56
N LYS A 9 -16.83 -32.21 9.93
CA LYS A 9 -18.13 -32.26 10.60
C LYS A 9 -18.22 -33.40 11.62
N LEU A 10 -17.71 -34.59 11.28
CA LEU A 10 -17.61 -35.69 12.25
C LEU A 10 -16.70 -35.33 13.43
N SER A 11 -15.60 -34.59 13.21
CA SER A 11 -14.71 -34.19 14.30
C SER A 11 -15.36 -33.19 15.26
N SER A 12 -16.20 -32.27 14.77
CA SER A 12 -16.93 -31.32 15.63
C SER A 12 -18.00 -32.02 16.45
N ASP A 13 -18.75 -32.93 15.84
CA ASP A 13 -19.85 -33.63 16.50
C ASP A 13 -19.33 -34.56 17.62
N VAL A 14 -18.17 -35.20 17.40
CA VAL A 14 -17.49 -36.01 18.43
C VAL A 14 -16.96 -35.14 19.57
N ALA A 15 -16.40 -33.96 19.27
CA ALA A 15 -15.91 -33.05 20.31
C ALA A 15 -17.05 -32.52 21.20
N GLU A 16 -18.22 -32.24 20.61
CA GLU A 16 -19.42 -31.81 21.35
C GLU A 16 -19.97 -32.92 22.25
N LEU A 17 -20.02 -34.16 21.74
CA LEU A 17 -20.43 -35.34 22.53
C LEU A 17 -19.53 -35.59 23.74
N VAL A 18 -18.21 -35.44 23.58
CA VAL A 18 -17.25 -35.61 24.69
C VAL A 18 -17.42 -34.51 25.75
N HIS A 19 -17.62 -33.26 25.33
CA HIS A 19 -17.87 -32.15 26.26
C HIS A 19 -19.17 -32.36 27.06
N ARG A 20 -20.24 -32.82 26.41
CA ARG A 20 -21.53 -33.09 27.06
C ARG A 20 -21.44 -34.26 28.04
N ALA A 21 -20.70 -35.31 27.69
CA ALA A 21 -20.46 -36.45 28.59
C ALA A 21 -19.66 -36.01 29.83
N GLN A 22 -18.65 -35.14 29.69
CA GLN A 22 -17.88 -34.64 30.83
C GLN A 22 -18.71 -33.74 31.77
N SER A 23 -19.64 -32.94 31.24
CA SER A 23 -20.54 -32.15 32.07
C SER A 23 -21.53 -33.02 32.85
N ASP A 24 -22.04 -34.10 32.26
CA ASP A 24 -22.97 -35.01 32.93
C ASP A 24 -22.29 -35.85 34.04
N VAL A 25 -21.02 -36.22 33.86
CA VAL A 25 -20.21 -36.89 34.90
C VAL A 25 -19.98 -35.96 36.08
N SER A 26 -19.65 -34.69 35.83
CA SER A 26 -19.43 -33.69 36.87
C SER A 26 -20.73 -33.37 37.65
N ALA A 27 -21.89 -33.48 37.01
CA ALA A 27 -23.19 -33.28 37.66
C ALA A 27 -23.61 -34.46 38.57
N ARG A 28 -23.12 -35.69 38.31
CA ARG A 28 -23.44 -36.87 39.12
C ARG A 28 -22.68 -36.94 40.45
N GLU A 29 -21.52 -36.30 40.58
CA GLU A 29 -20.72 -36.30 41.83
C GLU A 29 -21.33 -35.47 42.97
N ASN A 30 -22.36 -34.66 42.73
CA ASN A 30 -23.02 -33.83 43.76
C ASN A 30 -24.33 -34.41 44.30
N ARG A 31 -24.66 -35.68 44.03
CA ARG A 31 -25.86 -36.32 44.59
C ARG A 31 -25.58 -36.81 46.01
N TYR A 32 -25.80 -35.95 47.00
CA TYR A 32 -25.81 -36.33 48.41
C TYR A 32 -26.97 -37.30 48.69
N VAL A 33 -26.65 -38.56 48.93
CA VAL A 33 -27.58 -39.55 49.47
C VAL A 33 -27.65 -39.34 50.99
N TYR A 34 -28.71 -38.70 51.49
CA TYR A 34 -29.02 -38.72 52.91
C TYR A 34 -29.62 -40.08 53.25
N GLY A 35 -28.75 -41.00 53.68
CA GLY A 35 -29.16 -42.23 54.33
C GLY A 35 -29.60 -41.91 55.75
N ASP A 36 -30.89 -42.01 56.02
CA ASP A 36 -31.46 -41.95 57.36
C ASP A 36 -31.11 -43.26 58.10
N SER A 37 -30.07 -43.21 58.92
CA SER A 37 -29.80 -44.25 59.90
C SER A 37 -29.34 -43.60 61.21
N SER A 38 -30.23 -43.67 62.17
CA SER A 38 -30.08 -43.21 63.54
C SER A 38 -29.12 -44.12 64.31
N ALA A 39 -27.92 -43.63 64.60
CA ALA A 39 -27.06 -44.24 65.62
C ALA A 39 -26.09 -43.21 66.22
N SER A 40 -26.51 -42.68 67.37
CA SER A 40 -25.71 -42.41 68.57
C SER A 40 -24.19 -42.10 68.46
N ARG A 41 -23.85 -40.96 69.09
CA ARG A 41 -22.69 -40.74 69.97
C ARG A 41 -21.41 -40.08 69.39
N ALA A 42 -21.03 -39.01 70.10
CA ALA A 42 -19.77 -38.25 70.17
C ALA A 42 -19.60 -37.06 69.19
N PRO A 43 -19.25 -35.85 69.68
CA PRO A 43 -18.76 -34.78 68.84
C PRO A 43 -17.37 -35.15 68.36
N ARG A 44 -17.29 -35.87 67.23
CA ARG A 44 -16.03 -35.98 66.50
C ARG A 44 -15.75 -34.60 65.93
N PHE A 45 -14.75 -33.92 66.47
CA PHE A 45 -14.11 -32.79 65.80
C PHE A 45 -13.66 -33.28 64.44
N VAL A 46 -14.47 -33.04 63.41
CA VAL A 46 -14.07 -33.22 62.03
C VAL A 46 -13.11 -32.08 61.76
N VAL A 47 -11.82 -32.35 61.95
CA VAL A 47 -10.75 -31.49 61.45
C VAL A 47 -10.98 -31.38 59.95
N ARG A 48 -11.59 -30.28 59.52
CA ARG A 48 -11.79 -30.00 58.10
C ARG A 48 -10.39 -30.01 57.49
N PRO A 49 -10.08 -30.89 56.52
CA PRO A 49 -8.80 -30.83 55.86
C PRO A 49 -8.70 -29.42 55.27
N ASN A 50 -7.64 -28.72 55.67
CA ASN A 50 -7.33 -27.38 55.23
C ASN A 50 -7.32 -27.43 53.70
N LYS A 51 -8.33 -26.85 53.03
CA LYS A 51 -8.40 -26.85 51.56
C LYS A 51 -7.10 -26.23 51.08
N LYS A 52 -6.23 -27.05 50.49
CA LYS A 52 -4.95 -26.63 49.92
C LYS A 52 -5.27 -25.41 49.06
N GLY A 53 -4.72 -24.25 49.45
CA GLY A 53 -5.00 -22.99 48.76
C GLY A 53 -4.80 -23.22 47.27
N VAL A 54 -5.85 -23.01 46.48
CA VAL A 54 -5.75 -23.11 45.03
C VAL A 54 -4.78 -22.01 44.62
N ASP A 55 -3.57 -22.40 44.23
CA ASP A 55 -2.56 -21.47 43.71
C ASP A 55 -3.18 -20.75 42.51
N ARG A 56 -3.58 -19.48 42.72
CA ARG A 56 -4.11 -18.64 41.65
C ARG A 56 -2.96 -18.34 40.71
N LYS A 57 -2.84 -19.14 39.64
CA LYS A 57 -1.78 -19.06 38.63
C LYS A 57 -1.72 -17.71 37.89
N VAL A 58 -2.76 -16.89 38.00
CA VAL A 58 -2.84 -15.59 37.33
C VAL A 58 -3.02 -14.51 38.39
N SER A 59 -1.94 -13.78 38.66
CA SER A 59 -1.98 -12.59 39.51
C SER A 59 -2.64 -11.44 38.75
N THR A 60 -3.49 -10.66 39.42
CA THR A 60 -4.08 -9.42 38.87
C THR A 60 -3.01 -8.46 38.35
N PHE A 61 -1.81 -8.50 38.92
CA PHE A 61 -0.65 -7.76 38.45
C PHE A 61 -0.25 -8.13 37.01
N SER A 62 -0.28 -9.43 36.67
CA SER A 62 0.06 -9.89 35.32
C SER A 62 -0.94 -9.39 34.28
N ILE A 63 -2.21 -9.25 34.66
CA ILE A 63 -3.27 -8.72 33.79
C ILE A 63 -3.01 -7.23 33.52
N ILE A 64 -2.66 -6.47 34.56
CA ILE A 64 -2.35 -5.04 34.43
C ILE A 64 -1.14 -4.82 33.51
N VAL A 65 -0.05 -5.58 33.71
CA VAL A 65 1.15 -5.49 32.86
C VAL A 65 0.83 -5.83 31.40
N LEU A 66 0.01 -6.86 31.16
CA LEU A 66 -0.41 -7.23 29.81
C LEU A 66 -1.24 -6.11 29.14
N LEU A 67 -2.14 -5.47 29.88
CA LEU A 67 -2.91 -4.32 29.39
C LEU A 67 -2.01 -3.16 28.98
N PHE A 68 -1.02 -2.82 29.80
CA PHE A 68 -0.05 -1.78 29.46
C PHE A 68 0.82 -2.18 28.26
N GLY A 69 1.26 -3.44 28.20
CA GLY A 69 2.01 -3.96 27.06
C GLY A 69 1.23 -3.87 25.75
N PHE A 70 -0.07 -4.23 25.79
CA PHE A 70 -0.95 -4.09 24.63
C PHE A 70 -1.15 -2.63 24.23
N GLY A 71 -1.38 -1.74 25.20
CA GLY A 71 -1.51 -0.30 24.93
C GLY A 71 -0.26 0.27 24.27
N PHE A 72 0.92 -0.08 24.79
CA PHE A 72 2.19 0.35 24.20
C PHE A 72 2.40 -0.20 22.79
N ALA A 73 2.08 -1.47 22.56
CA ALA A 73 2.18 -2.10 21.25
C ALA A 73 1.29 -1.39 20.21
N ILE A 74 0.06 -1.00 20.58
CA ILE A 74 -0.86 -0.28 19.70
C ILE A 74 -0.30 1.11 19.35
N VAL A 75 0.17 1.87 20.34
CA VAL A 75 0.75 3.21 20.10
C VAL A 75 1.99 3.12 19.22
N SER A 76 2.87 2.15 19.49
CA SER A 76 4.07 1.92 18.68
C SER A 76 3.71 1.51 17.24
N TYR A 77 2.65 0.71 17.06
CA TYR A 77 2.17 0.31 15.73
C TYR A 77 1.65 1.50 14.92
N ILE A 78 0.83 2.35 15.54
CA ILE A 78 0.32 3.58 14.89
C ILE A 78 1.49 4.52 14.54
N GLY A 79 2.45 4.69 15.45
CA GLY A 79 3.65 5.49 15.19
C GLY A 79 4.44 4.99 13.97
N ASN A 80 4.58 3.67 13.83
CA ASN A 80 5.24 3.07 12.67
C ASN A 80 4.47 3.32 11.36
N ILE A 81 3.14 3.18 11.38
CA ILE A 81 2.31 3.48 10.20
C ILE A 81 2.47 4.94 9.76
N ILE A 82 2.46 5.88 10.71
CA ILE A 82 2.63 7.31 10.41
C ILE A 82 4.01 7.56 9.79
N ALA A 83 5.06 6.95 10.34
CA ALA A 83 6.42 7.07 9.81
C ALA A 83 6.53 6.52 8.38
N VAL A 84 5.95 5.35 8.10
CA VAL A 84 5.94 4.76 6.75
C VAL A 84 5.15 5.64 5.78
N ASN A 85 4.00 6.17 6.18
CA ASN A 85 3.22 7.08 5.36
C ASN A 85 3.97 8.39 5.07
N GLY A 86 4.71 8.91 6.05
CA GLY A 86 5.61 10.06 5.86
C GLY A 86 6.68 9.77 4.82
N LEU A 87 7.37 8.64 4.94
CA LEU A 87 8.36 8.19 3.96
C LEU A 87 7.77 8.04 2.56
N ALA A 88 6.57 7.46 2.44
CA ALA A 88 5.90 7.33 1.16
C ALA A 88 5.55 8.69 0.54
N ALA A 89 5.18 9.68 1.35
CA ALA A 89 4.95 11.04 0.89
C ALA A 89 6.25 11.69 0.38
N GLU A 90 7.35 11.53 1.11
CA GLU A 90 8.67 12.04 0.73
C GLU A 90 9.18 11.41 -0.57
N VAL A 91 9.03 10.09 -0.73
CA VAL A 91 9.40 9.38 -1.97
C VAL A 91 8.60 9.89 -3.16
N ASN A 92 7.28 10.08 -3.01
CA ASN A 92 6.45 10.64 -4.07
C ASN A 92 6.87 12.08 -4.43
N GLN A 93 7.23 12.90 -3.42
CA GLN A 93 7.72 14.24 -3.66
C GLN A 93 9.07 14.23 -4.40
N LEU A 94 9.98 13.34 -4.02
CA LEU A 94 11.27 13.16 -4.70
C LEU A 94 11.07 12.70 -6.14
N GLN A 95 10.17 11.74 -6.37
CA GLN A 95 9.84 11.26 -7.70
C GLN A 95 9.30 12.39 -8.58
N ALA A 96 8.39 13.22 -8.05
CA ALA A 96 7.87 14.38 -8.77
C ALA A 96 8.95 15.42 -9.10
N GLN A 97 9.96 15.60 -8.24
CA GLN A 97 11.10 16.47 -8.53
C GLN A 97 12.01 15.88 -9.60
N TYR A 98 12.28 14.58 -9.54
CA TYR A 98 13.05 13.86 -10.54
C TYR A 98 12.40 13.96 -11.92
N ASP A 99 11.10 13.72 -12.02
CA ASP A 99 10.36 13.80 -13.28
C ASP A 99 10.40 15.22 -13.86
N LYS A 100 10.33 16.26 -13.02
CA LYS A 100 10.52 17.66 -13.46
C LYS A 100 11.91 17.90 -14.05
N LEU A 101 12.96 17.38 -13.42
CA LEU A 101 14.34 17.51 -13.91
C LEU A 101 14.56 16.75 -15.22
N VAL A 102 13.99 15.55 -15.36
CA VAL A 102 14.06 14.78 -16.60
C VAL A 102 13.34 15.50 -17.73
N ASN A 103 12.14 16.00 -17.48
CA ASN A 103 11.38 16.78 -18.46
C ASN A 103 12.11 18.07 -18.84
N GLY A 104 12.68 18.79 -17.87
CA GLY A 104 13.50 19.97 -18.12
C GLY A 104 14.70 19.66 -19.02
N ASN A 105 15.41 18.56 -18.75
CA ASN A 105 16.52 18.11 -19.60
C ASN A 105 16.06 17.74 -21.02
N ALA A 106 14.90 17.09 -21.16
CA ALA A 106 14.35 16.76 -22.48
C ALA A 106 14.06 18.04 -23.30
N VAL A 107 13.48 19.06 -22.68
CA VAL A 107 13.22 20.36 -23.29
C VAL A 107 14.54 21.04 -23.70
N LEU A 108 15.53 21.07 -22.81
CA LEU A 108 16.84 21.66 -23.11
C LEU A 108 17.55 20.94 -24.26
N LYS A 109 17.50 19.61 -24.30
CA LYS A 109 18.04 18.82 -25.42
C LYS A 109 17.34 19.15 -26.73
N ALA A 110 16.01 19.32 -26.71
CA ALA A 110 15.26 19.73 -27.89
C ALA A 110 15.67 21.13 -28.36
N GLU A 111 15.87 22.07 -27.43
CA GLU A 111 16.29 23.43 -27.75
C GLU A 111 17.72 23.48 -28.32
N ILE A 112 18.65 22.72 -27.74
CA ILE A 112 20.01 22.56 -28.24
C ILE A 112 19.99 22.00 -29.67
N ASN A 113 19.23 20.95 -29.91
CA ASN A 113 19.09 20.37 -31.25
C ASN A 113 18.50 21.36 -32.25
N ARG A 114 17.50 22.15 -31.83
CA ARG A 114 16.95 23.22 -32.66
C ARG A 114 18.02 24.26 -33.00
N LYS A 115 18.73 24.80 -32.00
CA LYS A 115 19.79 25.81 -32.20
C LYS A 115 20.93 25.28 -33.08
N SER A 116 21.40 24.07 -32.82
CA SER A 116 22.42 23.41 -33.63
C SER A 116 21.96 23.19 -35.08
N GLY A 117 20.67 22.87 -35.28
CA GLY A 117 20.06 22.80 -36.61
C GLY A 117 20.14 24.14 -37.35
N TRP A 118 19.81 25.26 -36.69
CA TRP A 118 19.92 26.60 -37.27
C TRP A 118 21.36 26.98 -37.60
N GLU A 119 22.31 26.68 -36.71
CA GLU A 119 23.74 26.91 -36.98
C GLU A 119 24.23 26.11 -38.19
N ARG A 120 23.79 24.85 -38.31
CA ARG A 120 24.15 24.00 -39.44
C ARG A 120 23.58 24.52 -40.75
N ILE A 121 22.31 24.93 -40.75
CA ILE A 121 21.66 25.56 -41.91
C ILE A 121 22.38 26.86 -42.28
N GLY A 122 22.70 27.70 -41.29
CA GLY A 122 23.42 28.95 -41.49
C GLY A 122 24.80 28.74 -42.11
N LYS A 123 25.57 27.75 -41.62
CA LYS A 123 26.86 27.38 -42.21
C LYS A 123 26.72 26.89 -43.65
N ILE A 124 25.78 25.99 -43.93
CA ILE A 124 25.55 25.48 -45.30
C ILE A 124 25.14 26.63 -46.23
N ALA A 125 24.21 27.49 -45.81
CA ALA A 125 23.75 28.63 -46.58
C ALA A 125 24.89 29.62 -46.89
N GLY A 126 25.73 29.94 -45.91
CA GLY A 126 26.84 30.87 -46.07
C GLY A 126 28.02 30.30 -46.85
N GLU A 127 28.41 29.05 -46.58
CA GLU A 127 29.62 28.44 -47.13
C GLU A 127 29.39 27.74 -48.47
N GLN A 128 28.27 27.02 -48.64
CA GLN A 128 28.00 26.23 -49.85
C GLN A 128 27.12 26.96 -50.86
N VAL A 129 26.14 27.73 -50.39
CA VAL A 129 25.18 28.44 -51.26
C VAL A 129 25.61 29.90 -51.48
N GLY A 130 26.61 30.39 -50.74
CA GLY A 130 27.10 31.77 -50.83
C GLY A 130 26.06 32.83 -50.43
N LEU A 131 25.01 32.44 -49.72
CA LEU A 131 23.98 33.35 -49.25
C LEU A 131 24.59 34.27 -48.19
N ARG A 132 24.85 35.52 -48.59
CA ARG A 132 25.27 36.58 -47.67
C ARG A 132 24.04 37.22 -47.05
N TYR A 133 24.15 37.61 -45.79
CA TYR A 133 23.10 38.36 -45.11
C TYR A 133 22.91 39.71 -45.83
N LEU A 134 21.79 39.88 -46.54
CA LEU A 134 21.46 41.14 -47.19
C LEU A 134 21.24 42.22 -46.12
N LYS A 135 21.98 43.33 -46.21
CA LYS A 135 21.82 44.47 -45.30
C LYS A 135 20.57 45.30 -45.60
N GLU A 136 20.02 45.17 -46.80
CA GLU A 136 18.84 45.89 -47.25
C GLU A 136 17.67 44.92 -47.41
N GLN A 137 16.50 45.32 -46.90
CA GLN A 137 15.30 44.50 -46.93
C GLN A 137 14.80 44.44 -48.38
N PRO A 138 14.52 43.24 -48.93
CA PRO A 138 14.06 43.12 -50.31
C PRO A 138 12.73 43.86 -50.47
N THR A 139 12.68 44.77 -51.43
CA THR A 139 11.45 45.45 -51.79
C THR A 139 10.53 44.44 -52.47
N LEU A 140 9.34 44.24 -51.90
CA LEU A 140 8.27 43.48 -52.54
C LEU A 140 7.85 44.28 -53.78
N PHE A 141 8.19 43.78 -54.96
CA PHE A 141 7.65 44.32 -56.20
C PHE A 141 6.32 43.61 -56.47
N ASN A 142 5.26 44.39 -56.67
CA ASN A 142 4.02 43.85 -57.22
C ASN A 142 4.27 43.57 -58.69
N VAL A 143 4.01 42.33 -59.10
CA VAL A 143 4.00 41.95 -60.50
C VAL A 143 2.62 42.31 -61.03
N ASP A 144 2.56 43.29 -61.93
CA ASP A 144 1.31 43.62 -62.62
C ASP A 144 0.86 42.42 -63.46
N ASP A 145 -0.41 42.03 -63.32
CA ASP A 145 -1.00 40.85 -63.96
C ASP A 145 -0.87 40.88 -65.50
N ASP A 146 -0.89 42.08 -66.09
CA ASP A 146 -0.72 42.31 -67.52
C ASP A 146 0.64 41.81 -68.03
N MET A 147 1.70 42.00 -67.24
CA MET A 147 3.06 41.58 -67.59
C MET A 147 3.22 40.05 -67.52
N MET A 148 2.42 39.39 -66.67
CA MET A 148 2.37 37.92 -66.57
C MET A 148 1.61 37.28 -67.75
N GLU A 149 0.58 37.94 -68.27
CA GLU A 149 -0.11 37.48 -69.47
C GLU A 149 0.76 37.55 -70.73
N GLU A 150 1.54 38.62 -70.89
CA GLU A 150 2.48 38.75 -72.01
C GLU A 150 3.61 37.71 -71.95
N ALA A 151 4.14 37.45 -70.76
CA ALA A 151 5.16 36.41 -70.55
C ALA A 151 4.62 35.01 -70.89
N ARG A 152 3.37 34.71 -70.51
CA ARG A 152 2.69 33.45 -70.88
C ARG A 152 2.54 33.32 -72.39
N LYS A 153 2.06 34.36 -73.08
CA LYS A 153 1.89 34.36 -74.54
C LYS A 153 3.21 34.11 -75.28
N ARG A 154 4.32 34.71 -74.82
CA ARG A 154 5.67 34.47 -75.40
C ARG A 154 6.21 33.06 -75.17
N SER A 155 5.81 32.40 -74.09
CA SER A 155 6.27 31.03 -73.79
C SER A 155 5.57 29.96 -74.66
N GLN A 156 4.38 30.26 -75.19
CA GLN A 156 3.61 29.37 -76.06
C GLN A 156 3.93 29.52 -77.55
N THR A 157 4.70 30.53 -77.94
CA THR A 157 5.08 30.81 -79.34
C THR A 157 6.47 30.30 -79.71
N LYS A 158 7.12 29.54 -78.84
CA LYS A 158 8.31 28.74 -79.12
C LYS A 158 7.98 27.25 -79.01
#